data_AF-A0A0E1XIB9-F1
#
_entry.id   AF-A0A0E1XIB9-F1
#
_cell.length_a   1.000
_cell.length_b   1.000
_cell.length_c   1.000
_cell.angle_alpha   90.00
_cell.angle_beta   90.00
_cell.angle_gamma   90.00
#
_symmetry.space_group_name_H-M   'P 1'
#
loop_
_entity.id
_entity.type
_entity.pdbx_description
1 polymer ?
#
loop_
_entity_poly.entity_id
_entity_poly.type
_entity_poly.pdbx_seq_one_letter_code
_entity_poly.pdbx_strand_id
1 'polypeptide(L)'
;MSSKLDKKVSIHTKQVLKQHNEKEKFEFTTEGTWQQRQSNFIRYVEQIEDATVNVTIKVDDDSVKLIRKGDINMNLHFVEGQTTTTFYDISAGRIPLEVKTLRILHFVSGDGGKLKIHYELYQDNEKMGSYQYEINYKEIGE
;
A
#
# COMPACT_ATOMS: atom_id res chain seq x y z
N MET A 1 9.87 -28.50 -10.95
CA MET A 1 9.44 -27.10 -11.15
C MET A 1 8.85 -26.61 -9.85
N SER A 2 9.55 -25.75 -9.10
CA SER A 2 9.19 -25.40 -7.73
C SER A 2 7.88 -24.60 -7.70
N SER A 3 6.84 -25.14 -7.07
CA SER A 3 5.64 -24.41 -6.71
C SER A 3 6.04 -23.26 -5.78
N LYS A 4 5.95 -22.02 -6.25
CA LYS A 4 6.20 -20.81 -5.44
C LYS A 4 5.08 -20.68 -4.40
N LEU A 5 5.24 -21.41 -3.30
CA LEU A 5 4.35 -21.39 -2.14
C LEU A 5 4.21 -19.96 -1.62
N ASP A 6 3.00 -19.59 -1.21
CA ASP A 6 2.77 -18.36 -0.48
C ASP A 6 3.43 -18.49 0.89
N LYS A 7 4.44 -17.65 1.16
CA LYS A 7 5.14 -17.64 2.43
C LYS A 7 4.32 -16.85 3.45
N LYS A 8 4.11 -17.42 4.64
CA LYS A 8 3.50 -16.66 5.75
C LYS A 8 4.47 -15.60 6.24
N VAL A 9 3.98 -14.39 6.43
CA VAL A 9 4.79 -13.25 6.87
C VAL A 9 4.11 -12.49 7.99
N SER A 10 4.90 -12.00 8.94
CA SER A 10 4.51 -10.91 9.83
C SER A 10 4.67 -9.60 9.09
N ILE A 11 3.67 -8.74 9.17
CA ILE A 11 3.59 -7.46 8.47
C ILE A 11 3.44 -6.35 9.50
N HIS A 12 4.28 -5.33 9.39
CA HIS A 12 4.15 -4.08 10.12
C HIS A 12 4.01 -2.93 9.13
N THR A 13 2.89 -2.22 9.22
CA THR A 13 2.66 -1.02 8.39
C THR A 13 2.76 0.24 9.24
N LYS A 14 3.17 1.32 8.57
CA LYS A 14 3.20 2.67 9.10
C LYS A 14 2.71 3.63 8.04
N GLN A 15 1.73 4.44 8.40
CA GLN A 15 1.19 5.49 7.56
C GLN A 15 1.36 6.82 8.27
N VAL A 16 1.85 7.83 7.56
CA VAL A 16 1.95 9.21 8.05
C VAL A 16 1.20 10.10 7.07
N LEU A 17 0.17 10.78 7.57
CA LEU A 17 -0.59 11.78 6.84
C LEU A 17 -0.17 13.16 7.33
N LYS A 18 0.07 14.08 6.39
CA LYS A 18 0.25 15.51 6.67
C LYS A 18 -0.74 16.33 5.86
N GLN A 19 -1.62 17.06 6.55
CA GLN A 19 -2.67 17.90 5.98
C GLN A 19 -2.88 19.10 6.90
N HIS A 20 -3.07 20.32 6.36
CA HIS A 20 -3.36 21.54 7.13
C HIS A 20 -2.47 21.78 8.39
N ASN A 21 -1.16 21.53 8.28
CA ASN A 21 -0.19 21.55 9.39
C ASN A 21 -0.39 20.50 10.49
N GLU A 22 -1.40 19.65 10.37
CA GLU A 22 -1.60 18.48 11.21
C GLU A 22 -0.81 17.29 10.66
N LYS A 23 -0.42 16.42 11.59
CA LYS A 23 0.32 15.20 11.28
C LYS A 23 -0.28 14.04 12.05
N GLU A 24 -0.86 13.11 11.31
CA GLU A 24 -1.41 11.88 11.85
C GLU A 24 -0.50 10.71 11.52
N LYS A 25 -0.50 9.72 12.41
CA LYS A 25 0.33 8.53 12.31
C LYS A 25 -0.47 7.30 12.70
N PHE A 26 -0.51 6.33 11.79
CA PHE A 26 -1.17 5.05 12.00
C PHE A 26 -0.13 3.93 11.86
N GLU A 27 -0.12 3.01 12.80
CA GLU A 27 0.73 1.82 12.77
C GLU A 27 -0.10 0.63 13.22
N PHE A 28 0.01 -0.48 12.52
CA PHE A 28 -0.54 -1.76 12.99
C PHE A 28 0.32 -2.91 12.48
N THR A 29 0.18 -4.05 13.16
CA THR A 29 0.84 -5.30 12.82
C THR A 29 -0.20 -6.35 12.55
N THR A 30 0.03 -7.17 11.52
CA THR A 30 -0.85 -8.26 11.13
C THR A 30 -0.03 -9.41 10.54
N GLU A 31 -0.67 -10.54 10.26
CA GLU A 31 -0.11 -11.59 9.44
C GLU A 31 -0.62 -11.48 8.00
N GLY A 32 0.14 -12.04 7.07
CA GLY A 32 -0.25 -12.09 5.68
C GLY A 32 0.56 -13.10 4.89
N THR A 33 0.53 -12.95 3.57
CA THR A 33 1.29 -13.78 2.66
C THR A 33 2.19 -12.94 1.77
N TRP A 34 3.38 -13.48 1.50
CA TRP A 34 4.31 -12.96 0.52
C TRP A 34 4.59 -14.02 -0.55
N GLN A 35 4.50 -13.60 -1.81
CA GLN A 35 4.77 -14.45 -2.95
C GLN A 35 5.66 -13.71 -3.96
N GLN A 36 6.82 -14.27 -4.25
CA GLN A 36 7.75 -13.74 -5.23
C GLN A 36 7.59 -14.47 -6.57
N ARG A 37 6.92 -13.85 -7.57
CA ARG A 37 6.78 -14.38 -8.95
C ARG A 37 7.70 -13.65 -9.92
N GLN A 38 7.14 -13.01 -10.95
CA GLN A 38 7.79 -11.94 -11.72
C GLN A 38 7.77 -10.65 -10.89
N SER A 39 6.59 -10.32 -10.35
CA SER A 39 6.40 -9.29 -9.34
C SER A 39 6.38 -9.88 -7.92
N ASN A 40 6.64 -9.05 -6.91
CA ASN A 40 6.35 -9.39 -5.52
C ASN A 40 4.89 -9.09 -5.20
N PHE A 41 4.23 -10.00 -4.51
CA PHE A 41 2.87 -9.81 -4.01
C PHE A 41 2.87 -9.95 -2.49
N ILE A 42 2.41 -8.91 -1.78
CA ILE A 42 2.12 -8.96 -0.36
C ILE A 42 0.62 -8.84 -0.17
N ARG A 43 0.01 -9.74 0.61
CA ARG A 43 -1.44 -9.75 0.87
C ARG A 43 -1.73 -9.86 2.34
N TYR A 44 -2.66 -9.05 2.82
CA TYR A 44 -3.05 -9.01 4.22
C TYR A 44 -4.41 -8.30 4.38
N VAL A 45 -4.94 -8.31 5.60
CA VAL A 45 -6.20 -7.63 5.93
C VAL A 45 -5.89 -6.43 6.81
N GLU A 46 -6.44 -5.26 6.44
CA GLU A 46 -6.48 -4.05 7.25
C GLU A 46 -7.81 -3.96 7.98
N GLN A 47 -7.75 -3.53 9.23
CA GLN A 47 -8.92 -3.12 9.99
C GLN A 47 -8.80 -1.61 10.19
N ILE A 48 -9.67 -0.87 9.50
CA ILE A 48 -9.70 0.60 9.51
C ILE A 48 -11.01 1.00 10.17
N GLU A 49 -10.94 1.44 11.43
CA GLU A 49 -12.14 1.64 12.26
C GLU A 49 -13.00 0.35 12.26
N ASP A 50 -14.24 0.42 11.77
CA ASP A 50 -15.17 -0.71 11.66
C ASP A 50 -15.09 -1.45 10.30
N ALA A 51 -14.23 -1.00 9.39
CA ALA A 51 -14.09 -1.54 8.03
C ALA A 51 -13.03 -2.65 7.95
N THR A 52 -13.37 -3.75 7.26
CA THR A 52 -12.44 -4.84 6.92
C THR A 52 -12.04 -4.76 5.46
N VAL A 53 -10.74 -4.57 5.21
CA VAL A 53 -10.24 -4.31 3.86
C VAL A 53 -9.15 -5.31 3.50
N ASN A 54 -9.36 -6.05 2.41
CA ASN A 54 -8.34 -6.91 1.84
C ASN A 54 -7.35 -6.04 1.06
N VAL A 55 -6.08 -6.12 1.42
CA VAL A 55 -5.00 -5.37 0.77
C VAL A 55 -4.13 -6.31 -0.04
N THR A 56 -3.85 -5.92 -1.28
CA THR A 56 -2.83 -6.52 -2.12
C THR A 56 -1.85 -5.44 -2.57
N ILE A 57 -0.58 -5.64 -2.24
CA ILE A 57 0.52 -4.84 -2.77
C ILE A 57 1.23 -5.66 -3.84
N LYS A 58 1.23 -5.14 -5.07
CA LYS A 58 2.04 -5.67 -6.17
C LYS A 58 3.23 -4.74 -6.37
N VAL A 59 4.44 -5.26 -6.22
CA VAL A 59 5.67 -4.51 -6.51
C VAL A 59 6.30 -5.08 -7.77
N ASP A 60 6.29 -4.26 -8.81
CA ASP A 60 6.98 -4.45 -10.08
C ASP A 60 8.34 -3.72 -10.05
N ASP A 61 9.12 -3.81 -11.13
CA ASP A 61 10.46 -3.20 -11.20
C ASP A 61 10.41 -1.67 -11.19
N ASP A 62 9.37 -1.08 -11.78
CA ASP A 62 9.21 0.37 -12.03
C ASP A 62 8.00 0.98 -11.31
N SER A 63 7.16 0.17 -10.68
CA SER A 63 5.87 0.59 -10.18
C SER A 63 5.37 -0.25 -9.01
N VAL A 64 4.46 0.33 -8.23
CA VAL A 64 3.76 -0.36 -7.15
C VAL A 64 2.27 -0.16 -7.30
N LYS A 65 1.49 -1.23 -7.11
CA LYS A 65 0.03 -1.13 -6.97
C LYS A 65 -0.39 -1.50 -5.56
N LEU A 66 -1.11 -0.61 -4.89
CA LEU A 66 -1.79 -0.89 -3.63
C LEU A 66 -3.29 -0.99 -3.92
N ILE A 67 -3.82 -2.19 -3.77
CA ILE A 67 -5.20 -2.53 -4.08
C ILE A 67 -5.92 -2.83 -2.77
N ARG A 68 -6.96 -2.06 -2.46
CA ARG A 68 -7.91 -2.28 -1.38
C ARG A 68 -9.22 -2.80 -1.95
N LYS A 69 -9.77 -3.86 -1.34
CA LYS A 69 -11.07 -4.44 -1.69
C LYS A 69 -11.88 -4.77 -0.43
N GLY A 70 -13.17 -4.47 -0.44
CA GLY A 70 -14.08 -4.69 0.69
C GLY A 70 -14.92 -3.45 0.94
N ASP A 71 -15.01 -3.02 2.19
CA ASP A 71 -15.71 -1.79 2.58
C ASP A 71 -15.10 -0.53 1.97
N ILE A 72 -13.81 -0.60 1.64
CA ILE A 72 -13.08 0.39 0.86
C ILE A 72 -12.53 -0.29 -0.39
N ASN A 73 -12.84 0.27 -1.57
CA ASN A 73 -12.32 -0.15 -2.85
C ASN A 73 -11.44 0.95 -3.43
N MET A 74 -10.16 0.65 -3.66
CA MET A 74 -9.20 1.61 -4.19
C MET A 74 -8.04 0.88 -4.88
N ASN A 75 -7.49 1.47 -5.95
CA ASN A 75 -6.34 0.93 -6.66
C ASN A 75 -5.33 2.05 -6.95
N LEU A 76 -4.41 2.28 -5.99
CA LEU A 76 -3.35 3.25 -6.14
C LEU A 76 -2.25 2.66 -7.02
N HIS A 77 -1.94 3.33 -8.14
CA HIS A 77 -0.83 2.99 -9.01
C HIS A 77 0.29 4.01 -8.85
N PHE A 78 1.35 3.61 -8.17
CA PHE A 78 2.50 4.45 -7.88
C PHE A 78 3.58 4.23 -8.94
N VAL A 79 3.99 5.33 -9.58
CA VAL A 79 5.10 5.36 -10.54
C VAL A 79 5.90 6.63 -10.22
N GLU A 80 7.14 6.48 -9.79
CA GLU A 80 7.96 7.60 -9.29
C GLU A 80 8.06 8.73 -10.32
N GLY A 81 7.78 9.97 -9.88
CA GLY A 81 7.78 11.15 -10.73
C GLY A 81 6.55 11.34 -11.62
N GLN A 82 5.58 10.40 -11.60
CA GLN A 82 4.36 10.49 -12.40
C GLN A 82 3.10 10.72 -11.55
N THR A 83 2.08 11.24 -12.22
CA THR A 83 0.72 11.37 -11.70
C THR A 83 -0.16 10.29 -12.33
N THR A 84 -0.90 9.55 -11.51
CA THR A 84 -1.92 8.59 -11.95
C THR A 84 -3.29 8.96 -11.39
N THR A 85 -4.35 8.43 -11.98
CA THR A 85 -5.73 8.63 -11.48
C THR A 85 -6.23 7.37 -10.80
N THR A 86 -6.95 7.52 -9.68
CA THR A 86 -7.63 6.43 -8.98
C THR A 86 -9.07 6.86 -8.65
N PHE A 87 -9.87 5.89 -8.22
CA PHE A 87 -11.10 6.15 -7.51
C PHE A 87 -10.99 5.64 -6.08
N TYR A 88 -11.43 6.45 -5.13
CA TYR A 88 -11.68 6.06 -3.76
C TYR A 88 -13.17 5.77 -3.63
N ASP A 89 -13.53 4.50 -3.51
CA ASP A 89 -14.90 4.02 -3.56
C ASP A 89 -15.27 3.42 -2.20
N ILE A 90 -16.25 4.04 -1.56
CA ILE A 90 -16.82 3.69 -0.25
C ILE A 90 -18.34 3.68 -0.34
N SER A 91 -19.02 3.15 0.67
CA SER A 91 -20.49 3.05 0.68
C SER A 91 -21.21 4.39 0.43
N ALA A 92 -20.62 5.50 0.88
CA ALA A 92 -21.16 6.84 0.71
C ALA A 92 -20.98 7.43 -0.70
N GLY A 93 -20.13 6.84 -1.54
CA GLY A 93 -19.88 7.32 -2.89
C GLY A 93 -18.47 7.04 -3.41
N ARG A 94 -18.24 7.50 -4.64
CA ARG A 94 -17.01 7.29 -5.39
C ARG A 94 -16.35 8.62 -5.72
N ILE A 95 -15.14 8.81 -5.22
CA ILE A 95 -14.38 10.06 -5.31
C ILE A 95 -13.20 9.85 -6.28
N PRO A 96 -13.11 10.62 -7.39
CA PRO A 96 -11.92 10.60 -8.24
C PRO A 96 -10.77 11.31 -7.53
N LEU A 97 -9.57 10.71 -7.59
CA LEU A 97 -8.36 11.28 -7.01
C LEU A 97 -7.20 11.18 -8.00
N GLU A 98 -6.30 12.15 -7.94
CA GLU A 98 -4.99 12.07 -8.57
C GLU A 98 -3.92 11.70 -7.54
N VAL A 99 -2.99 10.86 -7.94
CA VAL A 99 -1.91 10.32 -7.12
C VAL A 99 -0.59 10.77 -7.73
N LYS A 100 0.07 11.72 -7.08
CA LYS A 100 1.41 12.16 -7.50
C LYS A 100 2.45 11.42 -6.67
N THR A 101 3.20 10.53 -7.31
CA THR A 101 4.20 9.72 -6.60
C THR A 101 5.54 10.45 -6.58
N LEU A 102 6.02 10.76 -5.37
CA LEU A 102 7.26 11.50 -5.18
C LEU A 102 8.48 10.59 -5.08
N ARG A 103 8.33 9.45 -4.39
CA ARG A 103 9.43 8.50 -4.19
C ARG A 103 8.94 7.10 -3.84
N ILE A 104 9.60 6.09 -4.36
CA ILE A 104 9.46 4.68 -4.00
C ILE A 104 10.83 4.16 -3.56
N LEU A 105 10.89 3.50 -2.41
CA LEU A 105 12.07 2.78 -1.95
C LEU A 105 11.65 1.36 -1.60
N HIS A 106 12.27 0.38 -2.25
CA HIS A 106 11.98 -1.03 -2.04
C HIS A 106 13.26 -1.81 -1.79
N PHE A 107 13.28 -2.56 -0.69
CA PHE A 107 14.38 -3.43 -0.29
C PHE A 107 13.81 -4.82 -0.06
N VAL A 108 14.36 -5.84 -0.73
CA VAL A 108 13.96 -7.23 -0.55
C VAL A 108 15.16 -8.02 -0.04
N SER A 109 14.95 -8.81 1.01
CA SER A 109 15.90 -9.80 1.52
C SER A 109 15.37 -11.22 1.25
N GLY A 110 16.18 -12.24 1.54
CA GLY A 110 15.76 -13.64 1.35
C GLY A 110 14.56 -14.06 2.21
N ASP A 111 14.32 -13.36 3.32
CA ASP A 111 13.32 -13.64 4.35
C ASP A 111 12.27 -12.53 4.50
N GLY A 112 12.22 -11.55 3.60
CA GLY A 112 11.27 -10.45 3.72
C GLY A 112 11.59 -9.23 2.87
N GLY A 113 11.09 -8.09 3.30
CA GLY A 113 11.33 -6.84 2.62
C GLY A 113 10.69 -5.63 3.30
N LYS A 114 11.01 -4.48 2.72
CA LYS A 114 10.58 -3.17 3.16
C LYS A 114 10.28 -2.31 1.96
N LEU A 115 9.09 -1.73 1.94
CA LEU A 115 8.64 -0.80 0.92
C LEU A 115 8.26 0.51 1.59
N LYS A 116 8.71 1.63 1.02
CA LYS A 116 8.29 2.99 1.38
C LYS A 116 7.82 3.71 0.14
N ILE A 117 6.69 4.40 0.26
CA ILE A 117 6.11 5.22 -0.80
C ILE A 117 5.81 6.58 -0.20
N HIS A 118 6.28 7.63 -0.85
CA HIS A 118 5.93 9.01 -0.56
C HIS A 118 5.11 9.54 -1.74
N TYR A 119 3.89 9.99 -1.46
CA TYR A 119 2.96 10.46 -2.49
C TYR A 119 2.08 11.58 -1.96
N GLU A 120 1.45 12.28 -2.88
CA GLU A 120 0.44 13.30 -2.61
C GLU A 120 -0.88 12.87 -3.26
N LEU A 121 -1.99 13.18 -2.61
CA LEU A 121 -3.32 13.03 -3.20
C LEU A 121 -3.88 14.40 -3.54
N TYR A 122 -4.55 14.48 -4.68
CA TYR A 122 -5.25 15.67 -5.13
C TYR A 122 -6.69 15.32 -5.49
N GLN A 123 -7.59 16.27 -5.24
CA GLN A 123 -8.97 16.25 -5.68
C GLN A 123 -9.25 17.59 -6.37
N ASP A 124 -9.75 17.57 -7.60
CA ASP A 124 -10.08 18.79 -8.36
C ASP A 124 -8.92 19.83 -8.42
N ASN A 125 -7.68 19.34 -8.61
CA ASN A 125 -6.41 20.09 -8.56
C ASN A 125 -6.03 20.68 -7.18
N GLU A 126 -6.82 20.43 -6.13
CA GLU A 126 -6.49 20.81 -4.77
C GLU A 126 -5.71 19.69 -4.06
N LYS A 127 -4.60 20.05 -3.39
CA LYS A 127 -3.79 19.09 -2.64
C LYS A 127 -4.51 18.71 -1.36
N MET A 128 -4.95 17.45 -1.27
CA MET A 128 -5.58 16.91 -0.07
C MET A 128 -4.55 16.68 1.06
N GLY A 129 -3.35 16.22 0.71
CA GLY A 129 -2.34 15.91 1.72
C GLY A 129 -1.07 15.31 1.15
N SER A 130 -0.08 15.12 2.03
CA SER A 130 1.13 14.34 1.74
C SER A 130 1.13 13.07 2.60
N TYR A 131 1.38 11.94 1.97
CA TYR A 131 1.23 10.62 2.56
C TYR A 131 2.53 9.85 2.46
N GLN A 132 2.93 9.23 3.57
CA GLN A 132 4.01 8.25 3.59
C GLN A 132 3.41 6.90 3.97
N TYR A 133 3.53 5.92 3.09
CA TYR A 133 3.17 4.54 3.37
C TYR A 133 4.45 3.71 3.48
N GLU A 134 4.61 3.02 4.59
CA GLU A 134 5.71 2.08 4.82
C GLU A 134 5.12 0.72 5.21
N ILE A 135 5.65 -0.34 4.61
CA ILE A 135 5.39 -1.72 4.99
C ILE A 135 6.72 -2.44 5.16
N ASN A 136 6.83 -3.18 6.26
CA ASN A 136 7.89 -4.15 6.50
C ASN A 136 7.20 -5.52 6.61
N TYR A 137 7.70 -6.51 5.89
CA TYR A 137 7.18 -7.88 5.95
C TYR A 137 8.33 -8.85 6.13
N LYS A 138 8.15 -9.85 6.99
CA LYS A 138 9.19 -10.84 7.32
C LYS A 138 8.57 -12.22 7.45
N GLU A 139 9.21 -13.23 6.87
CA GLU A 139 8.81 -14.62 6.99
C GLU A 139 8.69 -15.03 8.45
N ILE A 140 7.56 -15.67 8.77
CA ILE A 140 7.38 -16.35 10.05
C ILE A 140 8.03 -17.71 9.86
N GLY A 141 9.12 -17.96 10.59
CA GLY A 141 9.74 -19.29 10.62
C GLY A 141 8.73 -20.34 11.10
N GLU A 142 8.86 -21.56 10.57
CA GLU A 142 8.16 -22.72 11.15
C GLU A 142 8.66 -23.03 12.56
#